data_AF-E7ELZ5-F1
#
_entry.id   AF-E7ELZ5-F1
#
_cell.length_a   1.000
_cell.length_b   1.000
_cell.length_c   1.000
_cell.angle_alpha   90.00
_cell.angle_beta   90.00
_cell.angle_gamma   90.00
#
_symmetry.space_group_name_H-M   'P 1'
#
loop_
_entity.id
_entity.type
_entity.pdbx_description
1 polymer ?
#
loop_
_entity_poly.entity_id
_entity_poly.type
_entity_poly.pdbx_seq_one_letter_code
_entity_poly.pdbx_strand_id
1 'polypeptide(L)'
;MGGAPPATLAEITLGAQDFYDVSLVDGYNLAISITPFRGKGRCSSAGCVSDLNAMCPVGLQVKSHDSRRVVACKSACSAFNSPRYCCTGVYGNPQSCKPTAYSRIFKTACPKAYSYAYDDPTSIATCSGGSYLITFCPHH
;
A
#
# COMPACT_ATOMS: atom_id res chain seq x y z
N MET A 1 -6.74 -3.54 -16.58
CA MET A 1 -7.72 -2.79 -15.75
C MET A 1 -7.63 -3.35 -14.34
N GLY A 2 -7.45 -2.49 -13.32
CA GLY A 2 -7.43 -2.87 -11.91
C GLY A 2 -8.80 -2.70 -11.24
N GLY A 3 -8.89 -3.04 -9.95
CA GLY A 3 -10.08 -2.78 -9.14
C GLY A 3 -10.32 -1.28 -8.91
N ALA A 4 -11.56 -0.90 -8.63
CA ALA A 4 -11.91 0.49 -8.32
C ALA A 4 -11.32 0.90 -6.95
N PRO A 5 -10.53 1.99 -6.86
CA PRO A 5 -10.03 2.50 -5.58
C PRO A 5 -11.16 3.00 -4.65
N PRO A 6 -10.98 2.95 -3.31
CA PRO A 6 -9.76 2.54 -2.62
C PRO A 6 -9.56 1.03 -2.49
N ALA A 7 -8.35 0.56 -2.78
CA ALA A 7 -7.99 -0.86 -2.70
C ALA A 7 -6.54 -1.05 -2.24
N THR A 8 -6.33 -1.95 -1.28
CA THR A 8 -5.00 -2.43 -0.93
C THR A 8 -4.54 -3.39 -2.02
N LEU A 9 -3.34 -3.17 -2.56
CA LEU A 9 -2.80 -3.94 -3.67
C LEU A 9 -1.69 -4.87 -3.20
N ALA A 10 -1.68 -6.10 -3.71
CA ALA A 10 -0.54 -6.99 -3.66
C ALA A 10 0.09 -7.00 -5.05
N GLU A 11 1.31 -6.48 -5.16
CA GLU A 11 2.00 -6.32 -6.44
C GLU A 11 3.16 -7.33 -6.49
N ILE A 12 3.24 -8.11 -7.57
CA ILE A 12 4.29 -9.11 -7.78
C ILE A 12 4.77 -9.03 -9.23
N THR A 13 6.05 -8.76 -9.41
CA THR A 13 6.75 -8.83 -10.68
C THR A 13 7.65 -10.06 -10.68
N LEU A 14 7.36 -11.03 -11.54
CA LEU A 14 8.10 -12.29 -11.64
C LEU A 14 9.30 -12.17 -12.60
N GLY A 15 10.43 -12.77 -12.23
CA GLY A 15 11.64 -12.77 -13.05
C GLY A 15 12.72 -13.74 -12.56
N ALA A 16 13.97 -13.51 -12.94
CA ALA A 16 15.10 -14.23 -12.33
C ALA A 16 15.24 -13.91 -10.84
N GLN A 17 14.92 -12.65 -10.49
CA GLN A 17 14.63 -12.18 -9.15
C GLN A 17 13.28 -11.51 -9.20
N ASP A 18 12.37 -11.99 -8.37
CA ASP A 18 11.05 -11.40 -8.24
C ASP A 18 11.12 -10.18 -7.33
N PHE A 19 10.23 -9.22 -7.60
CA PHE A 19 9.98 -8.05 -6.77
C PHE A 19 8.52 -8.07 -6.35
N TYR A 20 8.25 -7.85 -5.07
CA TYR A 20 6.89 -7.81 -4.56
C TYR A 20 6.75 -6.85 -3.39
N ASP A 21 5.54 -6.34 -3.24
CA ASP A 21 5.17 -5.41 -2.19
C ASP A 21 3.65 -5.39 -1.97
N VAL A 22 3.25 -4.78 -0.87
CA VAL A 22 1.86 -4.36 -0.66
C VAL A 22 1.82 -2.85 -0.77
N SER A 23 0.90 -2.36 -1.59
CA SER A 23 0.80 -0.94 -1.93
C SER A 23 -0.54 -0.35 -1.50
N LEU A 24 -0.44 0.83 -0.89
CA LEU A 24 -1.55 1.67 -0.43
C LEU A 24 -1.65 2.96 -1.25
N VAL A 25 -0.95 3.04 -2.39
CA VAL A 25 -0.99 4.18 -3.32
C VAL A 25 -2.41 4.43 -3.80
N ASP A 26 -3.17 3.36 -4.00
CA ASP A 26 -4.59 3.39 -4.39
C ASP A 26 -5.53 3.34 -3.18
N GLY A 27 -5.01 3.50 -1.96
CA GLY A 27 -5.80 3.49 -0.74
C GLY A 27 -5.77 2.15 0.01
N TYR A 28 -6.66 2.02 0.98
CA TYR A 28 -6.79 0.85 1.83
C TYR A 28 -8.25 0.43 1.93
N ASN A 29 -8.53 -0.85 1.86
CA ASN A 29 -9.87 -1.39 2.18
C ASN A 29 -9.78 -2.50 3.22
N LEU A 30 -8.80 -3.40 3.11
CA LEU A 30 -8.57 -4.48 4.07
C LEU A 30 -7.08 -4.85 4.18
N ALA A 31 -6.71 -5.43 5.31
CA ALA A 31 -5.34 -5.88 5.57
C ALA A 31 -4.92 -7.01 4.63
N ILE A 32 -3.72 -6.92 4.08
CA ILE A 32 -3.13 -7.93 3.17
C ILE A 32 -1.68 -8.18 3.56
N SER A 33 -1.23 -9.43 3.49
CA SER A 33 0.18 -9.78 3.51
C SER A 33 0.58 -10.70 2.36
N ILE A 34 1.83 -10.59 1.93
CA ILE A 34 2.51 -11.48 0.99
C ILE A 34 3.62 -12.19 1.75
N THR A 35 3.56 -13.52 1.79
CA THR A 35 4.59 -14.36 2.39
C THR A 35 5.20 -15.29 1.34
N PRO A 36 6.48 -15.14 0.98
CA PRO A 36 7.16 -16.08 0.09
C PRO A 36 7.30 -17.46 0.72
N PHE A 37 7.22 -18.49 -0.11
CA PHE A 37 7.34 -19.89 0.26
C PHE A 37 8.39 -20.59 -0.61
N ARG A 38 9.37 -21.24 0.04
CA ARG A 38 10.45 -22.03 -0.60
C ARG A 38 11.33 -21.27 -1.62
N GLY A 39 11.41 -19.94 -1.55
CA GLY A 39 12.32 -19.14 -2.38
C GLY A 39 13.70 -18.93 -1.75
N LYS A 40 14.62 -18.32 -2.51
CA LYS A 40 16.00 -17.98 -2.10
C LYS A 40 16.23 -16.47 -2.12
N GLY A 41 17.13 -15.98 -1.26
CA GLY A 41 17.44 -14.55 -1.11
C GLY A 41 16.82 -13.97 0.15
N ARG A 42 16.39 -12.69 0.10
CA ARG A 42 15.83 -11.99 1.27
C ARG A 42 14.47 -12.57 1.68
N CYS A 43 13.59 -12.80 0.70
CA CYS A 43 12.28 -13.46 0.83
C CYS A 43 11.49 -13.04 2.08
N SER A 44 11.50 -11.75 2.41
CA SER A 44 10.83 -11.20 3.60
C SER A 44 9.35 -10.96 3.34
N SER A 45 8.49 -11.21 4.33
CA SER A 45 7.07 -10.85 4.26
C SER A 45 6.87 -9.35 3.94
N ALA A 46 5.98 -9.02 3.02
CA ALA A 46 5.48 -7.66 2.78
C ALA A 46 4.01 -7.56 3.22
N GLY A 47 3.54 -6.39 3.64
CA GLY A 47 2.15 -6.28 4.05
C GLY A 47 1.75 -5.11 4.92
N CYS A 48 0.44 -5.04 5.13
CA CYS A 48 -0.26 -4.10 5.99
C CYS A 48 -1.23 -4.91 6.86
N VAL A 49 -0.82 -5.20 8.09
CA VAL A 49 -1.57 -6.07 9.03
C VAL A 49 -2.49 -5.26 9.97
N SER A 50 -2.22 -3.96 10.12
CA SER A 50 -3.03 -3.04 10.90
C SER A 50 -4.35 -2.71 10.21
N ASP A 51 -5.40 -2.42 11.00
CA ASP A 51 -6.64 -1.85 10.47
C ASP A 51 -6.50 -0.35 10.25
N LEU A 52 -6.14 0.04 9.03
CA LEU A 52 -5.98 1.45 8.67
C LEU A 52 -7.32 2.21 8.66
N ASN A 53 -8.46 1.52 8.54
CA ASN A 53 -9.78 2.15 8.59
C ASN A 53 -10.03 2.81 9.96
N ALA A 54 -9.49 2.25 11.04
CA ALA A 54 -9.60 2.79 12.39
C ALA A 54 -8.84 4.11 12.58
N MET A 55 -7.81 4.37 11.77
CA MET A 55 -6.97 5.56 11.83
C MET A 55 -7.18 6.50 10.62
N CYS A 56 -8.13 6.20 9.75
CA CYS A 56 -8.32 6.91 8.51
C CYS A 56 -8.74 8.37 8.75
N PRO A 57 -7.99 9.37 8.25
CA PRO A 57 -8.34 10.78 8.38
C PRO A 57 -9.73 11.08 7.79
N VAL A 58 -10.51 11.95 8.44
CA VAL A 58 -11.91 12.25 8.05
C VAL A 58 -12.07 12.56 6.56
N GLY A 59 -11.16 13.35 5.97
CA GLY A 59 -11.20 13.70 4.55
C GLY A 59 -10.92 12.55 3.57
N LEU A 60 -10.49 11.39 4.06
CA LEU A 60 -10.15 10.20 3.28
C LEU A 60 -11.11 9.03 3.50
N GLN A 61 -12.03 9.13 4.47
CA GLN A 61 -12.91 8.03 4.84
C GLN A 61 -13.91 7.70 3.74
N VAL A 62 -14.03 6.41 3.43
CA VAL A 62 -15.21 5.83 2.78
C VAL A 62 -16.05 5.19 3.87
N LYS A 63 -17.29 5.64 4.02
CA LYS A 63 -18.19 5.13 5.05
C LYS A 63 -19.16 4.09 4.50
N SER A 64 -19.61 3.19 5.38
CA SER A 64 -20.72 2.29 5.13
C SER A 64 -22.00 3.07 4.76
N HIS A 65 -22.97 2.38 4.17
CA HIS A 65 -24.25 2.98 3.77
C HIS A 65 -24.97 3.69 4.93
N ASP A 66 -24.90 3.11 6.13
CA ASP A 66 -25.48 3.68 7.36
C ASP A 66 -24.60 4.74 8.04
N SER A 67 -23.44 5.06 7.44
CA SER A 67 -22.43 6.00 7.94
C SER A 67 -21.83 5.67 9.31
N ARG A 68 -22.04 4.46 9.83
CA ARG A 68 -21.58 4.05 11.17
C ARG A 68 -20.13 3.57 11.21
N ARG A 69 -19.60 3.10 10.08
CA ARG A 69 -18.25 2.52 10.01
C ARG A 69 -17.48 3.09 8.84
N VAL A 70 -16.17 3.27 9.02
CA VAL A 70 -15.24 3.44 7.91
C VAL A 70 -14.97 2.06 7.34
N VAL A 71 -15.21 1.89 6.04
CA VAL A 71 -15.07 0.60 5.33
C VAL A 71 -13.85 0.59 4.40
N ALA A 72 -13.33 1.76 4.06
CA ALA A 72 -12.10 1.93 3.31
C ALA A 72 -11.52 3.34 3.55
N CYS A 73 -10.27 3.53 3.21
CA CYS A 73 -9.54 4.79 3.30
C CYS A 73 -8.93 5.15 1.94
N LYS A 74 -9.34 6.27 1.35
CA LYS A 74 -8.74 6.80 0.12
C LYS A 74 -7.28 7.19 0.36
N SER A 75 -6.44 7.03 -0.65
CA SER A 75 -5.16 7.73 -0.66
C SER A 75 -5.39 9.23 -0.87
N ALA A 76 -4.40 10.05 -0.49
CA ALA A 76 -4.48 11.50 -0.72
C ALA A 76 -4.56 11.85 -2.22
N CYS A 77 -3.93 11.06 -3.09
CA CYS A 77 -4.06 11.25 -4.53
C CYS A 77 -5.52 11.05 -4.97
N SER A 78 -6.14 9.92 -4.59
CA SER A 78 -7.53 9.62 -4.92
C SER A 78 -8.52 10.65 -4.36
N ALA A 79 -8.26 11.19 -3.16
CA ALA A 79 -9.16 12.15 -2.53
C ALA A 79 -9.05 13.57 -3.10
N PHE A 80 -7.84 14.02 -3.46
CA PHE A 80 -7.59 15.44 -3.77
C PHE A 80 -7.13 15.70 -5.20
N ASN A 81 -6.70 14.67 -5.94
CA ASN A 81 -6.20 14.76 -7.32
C ASN A 81 -5.13 15.85 -7.54
N SER A 82 -4.32 16.13 -6.52
CA SER A 82 -3.28 17.15 -6.57
C SER A 82 -1.97 16.55 -7.08
N PRO A 83 -1.20 17.25 -7.93
CA PRO A 83 0.11 16.80 -8.39
C PRO A 83 1.06 16.41 -7.26
N ARG A 84 0.98 17.11 -6.11
CA ARG A 84 1.80 16.81 -4.93
C ARG A 84 1.48 15.46 -4.29
N TYR A 85 0.23 15.02 -4.32
CA TYR A 85 -0.18 13.73 -3.74
C TYR A 85 -0.08 12.59 -4.75
N CYS A 86 -0.30 12.88 -6.03
CA CYS A 86 -0.22 11.90 -7.11
C CYS A 86 1.19 11.75 -7.69
N CYS A 87 2.15 12.56 -7.23
CA CYS A 87 3.50 12.60 -7.77
C CYS A 87 3.54 12.78 -9.29
N THR A 88 2.84 13.80 -9.80
CA THR A 88 2.79 14.11 -11.24
C THR A 88 3.32 15.51 -11.54
N GLY A 89 3.58 15.78 -12.82
CA GLY A 89 4.11 17.07 -13.27
C GLY A 89 5.44 17.41 -12.60
N VAL A 90 5.52 18.56 -11.93
CA VAL A 90 6.73 18.99 -11.19
C VAL A 90 7.08 18.04 -10.03
N TYR A 91 6.12 17.23 -9.56
CA TYR A 91 6.30 16.20 -8.54
C TYR A 91 6.57 14.81 -9.14
N GLY A 92 6.81 14.70 -10.44
CA GLY A 92 7.02 13.43 -11.17
C GLY A 92 8.35 12.73 -10.93
N ASN A 93 9.03 13.01 -9.81
CA ASN A 93 10.26 12.34 -9.44
C ASN A 93 10.42 12.25 -7.91
N PRO A 94 11.25 11.31 -7.39
CA PRO A 94 11.47 11.14 -5.95
C PRO A 94 12.09 12.37 -5.25
N GLN A 95 12.82 13.22 -5.99
CA GLN A 95 13.45 14.41 -5.45
C GLN A 95 12.41 15.48 -5.12
N SER A 96 11.34 15.60 -5.91
CA SER A 96 10.28 16.58 -5.70
C SER A 96 9.05 16.03 -4.99
N CYS A 97 8.67 14.76 -5.19
CA CYS A 97 7.55 14.16 -4.45
C CYS A 97 8.00 13.66 -3.08
N LYS A 98 7.73 14.45 -2.05
CA LYS A 98 8.08 14.13 -0.66
C LYS A 98 6.89 13.55 0.12
N PRO A 99 7.15 12.74 1.17
CA PRO A 99 6.10 12.26 2.05
C PRO A 99 5.25 13.40 2.62
N THR A 100 3.95 13.17 2.68
CA THR A 100 2.95 14.13 3.18
C THR A 100 2.41 13.69 4.53
N ALA A 101 1.57 14.51 5.18
CA ALA A 101 0.91 14.09 6.42
C ALA A 101 0.08 12.81 6.21
N TYR A 102 -0.60 12.69 5.06
CA TYR A 102 -1.41 11.53 4.73
C TYR A 102 -0.58 10.27 4.48
N SER A 103 0.46 10.34 3.65
CA SER A 103 1.29 9.15 3.38
C SER A 103 2.04 8.68 4.62
N ARG A 104 2.43 9.60 5.53
CA ARG A 104 3.03 9.23 6.83
C ARG A 104 2.06 8.44 7.71
N ILE A 105 0.77 8.79 7.75
CA ILE A 105 -0.23 8.02 8.51
C ILE A 105 -0.30 6.57 8.00
N PHE A 106 -0.31 6.41 6.67
CA PHE A 106 -0.36 5.10 6.04
C PHE A 106 0.92 4.31 6.34
N LYS A 107 2.08 4.98 6.28
CA LYS A 107 3.37 4.36 6.60
C LYS A 107 3.50 3.97 8.07
N THR A 108 2.98 4.78 8.99
CA THR A 108 2.97 4.47 10.42
C THR A 108 2.09 3.26 10.71
N ALA A 109 0.91 3.17 10.10
CA ALA A 109 0.04 2.00 10.25
C ALA A 109 0.66 0.75 9.62
N CYS A 110 1.32 0.90 8.47
CA CYS A 110 1.86 -0.20 7.67
C CYS A 110 3.29 0.08 7.18
N PRO A 111 4.31 -0.09 8.06
CA PRO A 111 5.70 0.27 7.74
C PRO A 111 6.32 -0.52 6.58
N LYS A 112 5.81 -1.73 6.33
CA LYS A 112 6.25 -2.65 5.27
C LYS A 112 5.44 -2.53 3.97
N ALA A 113 4.59 -1.50 3.85
CA ALA A 113 3.79 -1.25 2.66
C ALA A 113 4.21 0.07 1.99
N TYR A 114 4.02 0.18 0.67
CA TYR A 114 4.13 1.44 -0.06
C TYR A 114 2.99 2.37 0.36
N SER A 115 3.32 3.57 0.83
CA SER A 115 2.34 4.57 1.28
C SER A 115 2.06 5.68 0.25
N TYR A 116 2.93 5.82 -0.76
CA TYR A 116 2.79 6.74 -1.90
C TYR A 116 3.75 6.30 -3.04
N ALA A 117 3.62 6.92 -4.21
CA ALA A 117 4.27 6.45 -5.44
C ALA A 117 5.80 6.34 -5.41
N TYR A 118 6.48 7.16 -4.59
CA TYR A 118 7.94 7.14 -4.46
C TYR A 118 8.38 6.83 -3.03
N ASP A 119 7.63 5.98 -2.32
CA ASP A 119 8.01 5.51 -0.99
C ASP A 119 9.36 4.76 -1.04
N ASP A 120 10.02 4.73 0.11
CA ASP A 120 11.39 4.26 0.28
C ASP A 120 11.57 2.77 -0.16
N PRO A 121 12.75 2.39 -0.69
CA PRO A 121 13.09 1.01 -1.08
C PRO A 121 12.88 -0.07 0.00
N THR A 122 12.72 0.31 1.27
CA THR A 122 12.31 -0.60 2.34
C THR A 122 10.94 -1.26 2.11
N SER A 123 10.14 -0.72 1.20
CA SER A 123 8.78 -1.18 0.88
C SER A 123 8.75 -2.27 -0.19
N ILE A 124 9.84 -2.47 -0.93
CA ILE A 124 9.96 -3.53 -1.95
C ILE A 124 10.79 -4.70 -1.41
N ALA A 125 10.25 -5.91 -1.54
CA ALA A 125 10.91 -7.13 -1.14
C ALA A 125 11.28 -7.96 -2.38
N THR A 126 12.32 -8.77 -2.23
CA THR A 126 12.84 -9.61 -3.32
C THR A 126 12.91 -11.08 -2.93
N CYS A 127 12.71 -11.97 -3.88
CA CYS A 127 12.83 -13.41 -3.70
C CYS A 127 13.09 -14.08 -5.06
N SER A 128 13.77 -15.23 -5.08
CA SER A 128 14.02 -15.96 -6.32
C SER A 128 13.52 -17.40 -6.22
N GLY A 129 12.80 -17.86 -7.24
CA GLY A 129 12.36 -19.25 -7.37
C GLY A 129 11.39 -19.73 -6.29
N GLY A 130 10.61 -18.82 -5.70
CA GLY A 130 9.63 -19.12 -4.66
C GLY A 130 8.18 -19.15 -5.18
N SER A 131 7.27 -19.54 -4.31
CA SER A 131 5.82 -19.31 -4.45
C SER A 131 5.37 -18.23 -3.46
N TYR A 132 4.16 -17.69 -3.60
CA TYR A 132 3.66 -16.62 -2.74
C TYR A 132 2.31 -17.01 -2.11
N LEU A 133 2.20 -16.83 -0.80
CA LEU A 133 0.94 -16.89 -0.07
C LEU A 133 0.44 -15.47 0.17
N ILE A 134 -0.71 -15.14 -0.41
CA ILE A 134 -1.42 -13.88 -0.17
C ILE A 134 -2.50 -14.14 0.87
N THR A 135 -2.42 -13.45 2.01
CA THR A 135 -3.39 -13.59 3.10
C THR A 135 -4.18 -12.30 3.25
N PHE A 136 -5.51 -12.40 3.17
CA PHE A 136 -6.43 -11.32 3.50
C PHE A 136 -6.77 -11.40 4.99
N CYS A 137 -6.79 -10.24 5.67
CA CYS A 137 -6.98 -10.13 7.11
C CYS A 137 -6.01 -11.02 7.93
N PRO A 138 -4.69 -10.94 7.69
CA PRO A 138 -3.73 -11.73 8.46
C PRO A 138 -3.80 -11.37 9.95
N HIS A 139 -3.92 -12.39 10.80
CA HIS A 139 -3.82 -12.24 12.24
C HIS A 139 -2.36 -12.25 12.67
N HIS A 140 -1.93 -11.25 13.44
CA HIS A 140 -0.66 -11.25 14.17
C HIS A 140 -0.93 -10.87 15.62
#